data_AF-A0AAV1PMZ1-F1
#
_entry.id   AF-A0AAV1PMZ1-F1
#
_cell.length_a   1.000
_cell.length_b   1.000
_cell.length_c   1.000
_cell.angle_alpha   90.00
_cell.angle_beta   90.00
_cell.angle_gamma   90.00
#
_symmetry.space_group_name_H-M   'P 1'
#
loop_
_entity.id
_entity.type
_entity.pdbx_description
1 polymer ?
#
loop_
_entity_poly.entity_id
_entity_poly.type
_entity_poly.pdbx_seq_one_letter_code
_entity_poly.pdbx_strand_id
1 'polypeptide(L)'
;MLPSINLLMDVYVDLCQSLGLPVWIASLLHTAKRLRSDHARRKKVYRLLQRKLMFYKVGVKEGDVCQPTYVYPEEVKMLIRSVFSQNICDYPDPCQGHVVYVTVEDLHKVSHN
;
A
#
# COMPACT_ATOMS: atom_id res chain seq x y z
N MET A 1 25.14 15.87 -8.58
CA MET A 1 24.86 14.78 -7.63
C MET A 1 23.37 14.51 -7.58
N LEU A 2 22.88 13.56 -8.38
CA LEU A 2 21.51 13.01 -8.36
C LEU A 2 21.43 11.46 -8.26
N PRO A 3 22.47 10.69 -7.83
CA PRO A 3 22.41 9.23 -7.91
C PRO A 3 21.51 8.58 -6.83
N SER A 4 21.18 9.28 -5.74
CA SER A 4 20.54 8.68 -4.57
C SER A 4 19.03 8.45 -4.70
N ILE A 5 18.36 9.17 -5.62
CA ILE A 5 16.90 9.09 -5.78
C ILE A 5 16.52 7.83 -6.59
N ASN A 6 17.31 7.52 -7.61
CA ASN A 6 17.09 6.36 -8.50
C ASN A 6 17.37 5.05 -7.76
N LEU A 7 18.50 4.95 -7.06
CA LEU A 7 18.88 3.74 -6.33
C LEU A 7 17.83 3.29 -5.30
N LEU A 8 17.23 4.23 -4.55
CA LEU A 8 16.21 3.88 -3.57
C LEU A 8 14.88 3.47 -4.23
N MET A 9 14.56 4.04 -5.39
CA MET A 9 13.39 3.65 -6.15
C MET A 9 13.55 2.23 -6.70
N ASP A 10 14.75 1.88 -7.20
CA ASP A 10 15.07 0.55 -7.70
C ASP A 10 14.91 -0.50 -6.59
N VAL A 11 15.41 -0.23 -5.38
CA VAL A 11 15.21 -1.12 -4.21
C VAL A 11 13.72 -1.37 -3.92
N TYR A 12 12.87 -0.35 -4.04
CA TYR A 12 11.43 -0.52 -3.80
C TYR A 12 10.75 -1.32 -4.92
N VAL A 13 11.21 -1.15 -6.16
CA VAL A 13 10.71 -1.92 -7.31
C VAL A 13 11.09 -3.39 -7.15
N ASP A 14 12.35 -3.68 -6.83
CA ASP A 14 12.84 -5.05 -6.61
C ASP A 14 12.07 -5.73 -5.48
N LEU A 15 11.82 -5.03 -4.38
CA LEU A 15 11.01 -5.54 -3.28
C LEU A 15 9.57 -5.83 -3.70
N CYS A 16 8.94 -4.94 -4.48
CA CYS A 16 7.59 -5.20 -5.00
C CYS A 16 7.58 -6.47 -5.87
N GLN A 17 8.52 -6.59 -6.80
CA GLN A 17 8.62 -7.75 -7.69
C GLN A 17 8.87 -9.05 -6.92
N SER A 18 9.77 -9.03 -5.93
CA SER A 18 10.08 -10.20 -5.10
C SER A 18 8.88 -10.73 -4.31
N LEU A 19 7.91 -9.84 -4.01
CA LEU A 19 6.68 -10.17 -3.29
C LEU A 19 5.47 -10.36 -4.23
N GLY A 20 5.69 -10.40 -5.55
CA GLY A 20 4.62 -10.52 -6.55
C GLY A 20 3.65 -9.32 -6.57
N LEU A 21 4.06 -8.17 -6.03
CA LEU A 21 3.26 -6.95 -5.97
C LEU A 21 3.50 -6.05 -7.18
N PRO A 22 2.49 -5.25 -7.58
CA PRO A 22 2.64 -4.34 -8.70
C PRO A 22 3.60 -3.19 -8.38
N VAL A 23 4.48 -2.88 -9.33
CA VAL A 23 5.57 -1.91 -9.17
C VAL A 23 5.11 -0.49 -8.84
N TRP A 24 3.85 -0.13 -9.12
CA TRP A 24 3.32 1.19 -8.77
C TRP A 24 3.31 1.46 -7.26
N ILE A 25 3.33 0.41 -6.42
CA ILE A 25 3.40 0.56 -4.97
C ILE A 25 4.75 1.16 -4.55
N ALA A 26 5.83 0.93 -5.31
CA ALA A 26 7.14 1.54 -5.09
C ALA A 26 7.06 3.08 -5.06
N SER A 27 6.25 3.67 -5.94
CA SER A 27 6.04 5.13 -5.98
C SER A 27 5.34 5.66 -4.72
N LEU A 28 4.48 4.85 -4.09
CA LEU A 28 3.86 5.20 -2.82
C LEU A 28 4.86 5.16 -1.67
N LEU A 29 5.72 4.14 -1.62
CA LEU A 29 6.81 4.02 -0.65
C LEU A 29 7.75 5.23 -0.78
N HIS A 30 8.13 5.57 -2.01
CA HIS A 30 8.95 6.74 -2.31
C HIS A 30 8.31 8.04 -1.86
N THR A 31 7.00 8.20 -2.05
CA THR A 31 6.27 9.38 -1.59
C THR A 31 6.25 9.47 -0.07
N ALA A 32 6.05 8.35 0.62
CA ALA A 32 5.94 8.29 2.07
C ALA A 32 7.28 8.56 2.78
N LYS A 33 8.43 8.21 2.17
CA LYS A 33 9.77 8.33 2.79
C LYS A 33 10.10 9.71 3.36
N ARG A 34 9.46 10.77 2.83
CA ARG A 34 9.66 12.18 3.26
C ARG A 34 9.18 12.45 4.68
N LEU A 35 8.38 11.57 5.28
CA LEU A 35 7.90 11.72 6.65
C LEU A 35 8.98 11.34 7.67
N ARG A 36 8.88 11.90 8.88
CA ARG A 36 9.93 11.79 9.92
C ARG A 36 9.97 10.43 10.62
N SER A 37 8.84 9.75 10.79
CA SER A 37 8.77 8.48 11.52
C SER A 37 8.16 7.37 10.67
N ASP A 38 8.63 6.15 10.87
CA ASP A 38 8.14 4.97 10.17
C ASP A 38 6.64 4.74 10.39
N HIS A 39 6.13 5.00 11.60
CA HIS A 39 4.70 4.96 11.87
C HIS A 39 3.90 5.90 10.93
N ALA A 40 4.36 7.15 10.76
CA ALA A 40 3.72 8.10 9.85
C ALA A 40 3.89 7.70 8.37
N ARG A 41 5.05 7.13 8.00
CA ARG A 41 5.32 6.61 6.65
C ARG A 41 4.37 5.47 6.30
N ARG A 42 4.24 4.44 7.14
CA ARG A 42 3.29 3.33 6.97
C ARG A 42 1.86 3.82 6.82
N LYS A 43 1.41 4.70 7.74
CA LYS A 43 0.06 5.30 7.68
C LYS A 43 -0.18 6.06 6.36
N LYS A 44 0.84 6.77 5.85
CA LYS A 44 0.76 7.45 4.56
C LYS A 44 0.65 6.47 3.39
N VAL A 45 1.42 5.38 3.38
CA VAL A 45 1.33 4.35 2.34
C VAL A 45 -0.07 3.73 2.31
N TYR A 46 -0.59 3.27 3.44
CA TYR A 46 -1.93 2.69 3.51
C TYR A 46 -3.02 3.67 3.07
N ARG A 47 -2.92 4.96 3.45
CA ARG A 47 -3.85 5.99 2.97
C ARG A 47 -3.78 6.17 1.45
N LEU A 48 -2.59 6.13 0.86
CA LEU A 48 -2.43 6.24 -0.60
C LEU A 48 -2.96 5.01 -1.32
N LEU A 49 -2.72 3.80 -0.78
CA LEU A 49 -3.30 2.56 -1.28
C LEU A 49 -4.83 2.63 -1.26
N GLN A 50 -5.43 2.97 -0.12
CA GLN A 50 -6.88 3.12 0.04
C GLN A 50 -7.47 4.08 -1.00
N ARG A 51 -6.85 5.25 -1.17
CA ARG A 51 -7.29 6.22 -2.18
C ARG A 51 -7.27 5.66 -3.59
N LYS A 52 -6.21 4.91 -3.95
CA LYS A 52 -6.12 4.30 -5.28
C LYS A 52 -7.18 3.23 -5.47
N LEU A 53 -7.36 2.33 -4.50
CA LEU A 53 -8.39 1.29 -4.56
C LEU A 53 -9.81 1.88 -4.68
N MET A 54 -10.10 2.94 -3.91
CA MET A 54 -11.38 3.66 -4.02
C MET A 54 -11.58 4.31 -5.40
N PHE A 55 -10.53 4.90 -5.97
CA PHE A 55 -10.61 5.49 -7.31
C PHE A 55 -10.97 4.45 -8.37
N TYR A 56 -10.42 3.24 -8.26
CA TYR A 56 -10.75 2.11 -9.14
C TYR A 56 -11.96 1.29 -8.68
N LYS A 57 -12.68 1.73 -7.64
CA LYS A 57 -13.87 1.05 -7.07
C LYS A 57 -13.62 -0.43 -6.71
N VAL A 58 -12.42 -0.79 -6.24
CA VAL A 58 -12.08 -2.17 -5.90
C VAL A 58 -12.94 -2.66 -4.74
N GLY A 59 -13.75 -3.69 -4.97
CA GLY A 59 -14.63 -4.29 -3.96
C GLY A 59 -15.72 -3.36 -3.40
N VAL A 60 -15.97 -2.21 -4.06
CA VAL A 60 -17.03 -1.27 -3.69
C VAL A 60 -18.22 -1.48 -4.63
N LYS A 61 -19.44 -1.59 -4.09
CA LYS A 61 -20.64 -1.73 -4.93
C LYS A 61 -21.05 -0.37 -5.48
N GLU A 62 -21.66 -0.38 -6.66
CA GLU A 62 -22.26 0.82 -7.22
C GLU A 62 -23.38 1.32 -6.28
N GLY A 63 -23.29 2.58 -5.87
CA GLY A 63 -24.21 3.18 -4.90
C GLY A 63 -23.74 3.14 -3.43
N ASP A 64 -22.59 2.55 -3.12
CA ASP A 64 -22.04 2.62 -1.76
C ASP A 64 -21.64 4.06 -1.39
N VAL A 65 -22.27 4.59 -0.35
CA VAL A 65 -22.03 5.94 0.18
C VAL A 65 -20.92 5.95 1.24
N CYS A 66 -20.57 4.78 1.78
CA CYS A 66 -19.61 4.62 2.87
C CYS A 66 -18.21 4.23 2.36
N GLN A 67 -17.17 4.83 2.93
CA GLN A 67 -15.79 4.45 2.64
C GLN A 67 -15.51 3.03 3.16
N PRO A 68 -15.02 2.09 2.32
CA PRO A 68 -14.69 0.76 2.77
C PRO A 68 -13.45 0.77 3.65
N THR A 69 -13.40 -0.19 4.57
CA THR A 69 -12.17 -0.52 5.30
C THR A 69 -11.47 -1.66 4.58
N TYR A 70 -10.30 -1.39 3.99
CA TYR A 70 -9.54 -2.42 3.29
C TYR A 70 -8.68 -3.24 4.24
N VAL A 71 -8.75 -4.56 4.11
CA VAL A 71 -7.77 -5.50 4.64
C VAL A 71 -6.82 -5.86 3.52
N TYR A 72 -5.55 -5.50 3.70
CA TYR A 72 -4.50 -5.73 2.71
C TYR A 72 -3.92 -7.14 2.81
N PRO A 73 -3.47 -7.73 1.68
CA PRO A 73 -2.85 -9.04 1.70
C PRO A 73 -1.49 -8.99 2.40
N GLU A 74 -1.00 -10.14 2.86
CA GLU A 74 0.20 -10.22 3.70
C GLU A 74 1.44 -9.68 2.99
N GLU A 75 1.54 -9.86 1.67
CA GLU A 75 2.61 -9.36 0.83
C GLU A 75 2.75 -7.83 0.95
N VAL A 76 1.63 -7.10 0.99
CA VAL A 76 1.65 -5.64 1.18
C VAL A 76 2.10 -5.28 2.58
N LYS A 77 1.63 -6.01 3.60
CA LYS A 77 2.03 -5.79 5.00
C LYS A 77 3.53 -6.04 5.16
N MET A 78 4.05 -7.14 4.60
CA MET A 78 5.47 -7.47 4.56
C MET A 78 6.29 -6.40 3.84
N LEU A 79 5.90 -5.99 2.64
CA LEU A 79 6.60 -4.93 1.90
C LEU A 79 6.76 -3.65 2.73
N ILE A 80 5.66 -3.18 3.32
CA ILE A 80 5.64 -1.94 4.10
C ILE A 80 6.47 -2.08 5.38
N ARG A 81 6.45 -3.26 6.03
CA ARG A 81 7.24 -3.56 7.23
C ARG A 81 8.73 -3.68 6.92
N SER A 82 9.11 -4.26 5.78
CA SER A 82 10.49 -4.36 5.33
C SER A 82 11.09 -2.98 5.04
N VAL A 83 10.30 -2.06 4.49
CA VAL A 83 10.76 -0.70 4.16
C VAL A 83 10.73 0.24 5.36
N PHE A 84 9.73 0.11 6.23
CA PHE A 84 9.54 0.93 7.44
C PHE A 84 9.35 0.03 8.65
N SER A 85 10.46 -0.44 9.23
CA SER A 85 10.49 -1.54 10.21
C SER A 85 10.34 -1.11 11.66
N GLN A 86 10.46 0.18 11.98
CA GLN A 86 10.44 0.62 13.39
C GLN A 86 9.01 0.66 13.97
N ASN A 87 8.85 0.21 15.22
CA ASN A 87 7.59 0.29 16.00
C ASN A 87 6.38 -0.31 15.26
N ILE A 88 6.53 -1.53 14.73
CA ILE A 88 5.44 -2.27 14.09
C ILE A 88 4.42 -2.65 15.18
N CYS A 89 3.15 -2.40 14.90
CA CYS A 89 2.03 -2.88 15.71
C CYS A 89 1.15 -3.75 14.82
N ASP A 90 0.82 -4.94 15.31
CA ASP A 90 -0.23 -5.78 14.74
C ASP A 90 -1.57 -5.32 15.30
N TYR A 91 -2.48 -4.99 14.39
CA TYR A 91 -3.88 -4.74 14.73
C TYR A 91 -4.68 -5.93 14.19
N PRO A 92 -5.65 -6.45 14.98
CA PRO A 92 -6.57 -7.45 14.45
C PRO A 92 -7.36 -6.86 13.28
N ASP A 93 -7.79 -7.72 12.36
CA ASP A 93 -8.66 -7.28 11.27
C ASP A 93 -9.96 -6.68 11.84
N PRO A 94 -10.45 -5.59 11.24
CA PRO A 94 -11.64 -4.91 11.73
C PRO A 94 -12.87 -5.82 11.63
N CYS A 95 -13.67 -5.86 12.69
CA CYS A 95 -14.91 -6.64 12.73
C CYS A 95 -16.18 -5.80 12.44
N GLN A 96 -16.03 -4.50 12.14
CA GLN A 96 -17.14 -3.56 11.93
C GLN A 96 -17.54 -3.46 10.43
N GLY A 97 -18.73 -2.94 10.15
CA GLY A 97 -19.36 -2.99 8.82
C GLY A 97 -18.55 -2.34 7.67
N HIS A 98 -18.66 -2.97 6.47
CA HIS A 98 -18.00 -2.66 5.20
C HIS A 98 -16.47 -2.88 5.15
N VAL A 99 -16.05 -4.12 5.41
CA VAL A 99 -14.67 -4.59 5.21
C VAL A 99 -14.52 -5.18 3.81
N VAL A 100 -13.47 -4.77 3.10
CA VAL A 100 -13.10 -5.31 1.79
C VAL A 100 -11.73 -5.96 1.88
N TYR A 101 -11.66 -7.26 1.63
CA TYR A 101 -10.42 -8.00 1.57
C TYR A 101 -9.82 -7.84 0.18
N VAL A 102 -8.64 -7.23 0.11
CA VAL A 102 -7.93 -6.96 -1.14
C VAL A 102 -7.01 -8.13 -1.43
N THR A 103 -7.08 -8.67 -2.64
CA THR A 103 -6.13 -9.68 -3.11
C THR A 103 -4.95 -9.04 -3.84
N VAL A 104 -3.85 -9.77 -4.00
CA VAL A 104 -2.74 -9.33 -4.86
C VAL A 104 -3.21 -9.11 -6.31
N GLU A 105 -4.15 -9.93 -6.78
CA GLU A 105 -4.74 -9.78 -8.12
C GLU A 105 -5.48 -8.44 -8.29
N ASP A 106 -6.24 -8.02 -7.28
CA ASP A 106 -6.92 -6.72 -7.28
C ASP A 106 -5.92 -5.56 -7.39
N LEU A 107 -4.75 -5.69 -6.76
CA LEU A 107 -3.68 -4.70 -6.84
C LEU A 107 -3.06 -4.62 -8.25
N HIS A 108 -2.96 -5.75 -8.95
CA HIS A 108 -2.50 -5.77 -10.35
C HIS A 108 -3.52 -5.14 -11.30
N LYS A 109 -4.82 -5.34 -11.07
CA LYS A 109 -5.89 -4.73 -11.86
C LYS A 109 -5.90 -3.19 -11.80
N VAL A 110 -5.34 -2.60 -10.75
CA VAL A 110 -5.22 -1.14 -10.58
C VAL A 110 -3.90 -0.55 -11.11
N SER A 111 -3.16 -1.31 -11.93
CA SER A 111 -1.92 -0.87 -12.57
C SER A 111 -2.18 0.02 -13.80
N HIS A 112 -2.19 1.34 -13.57
CA HIS A 112 -2.06 2.49 -14.50
C HIS A 112 -2.62 2.39 -15.94
N ASN A 113 -3.52 3.34 -16.25
CA ASN A 113 -3.51 4.05 -17.53
C ASN A 113 -2.19 4.81 -17.71
#